data_AF-A0A511K7W1-F1
#
_entry.id   AF-A0A511K7W1-F1
#
_cell.length_a   1.000
_cell.length_b   1.000
_cell.length_c   1.000
_cell.angle_alpha   90.00
_cell.angle_beta   90.00
_cell.angle_gamma   90.00
#
_symmetry.space_group_name_H-M   'P 1'
#
loop_
_entity.id
_entity.type
_entity.pdbx_description
1 polymer ?
#
loop_
_entity_poly.entity_id
_entity_poly.type
_entity_poly.pdbx_seq_one_letter_code
_entity_poly.pdbx_strand_id
1 'polypeptide(L)'
;MTQQSSTVNWDDYISERGKMWEPSAIRGLFPLEKIPGMVSLLAGKPNAETFPFSAIKVDLKPVIPGNPVETLTIESEALSEGLQYGATAGLPNLNKWLENLQEVRHKRPRDGSWALSLGSGSQDLINKAFYSLVNEDDSILLETPVYSGTIGLLKRHKVNLIEVPVDTQGLDPAKLEDILANWESKFPGKRFPRILYTIPTGSNPTGATAPLDRRERVLALVRKYKLILLEDDAYHYLSFDPEHVVPSYFELEGKDGGEVGRVIRFDSFSKILSSGMRLGFVTGPKPILEIIDLHTANTNLQPSSTTQAMVLVLLNKWGLDGFLAHTRRVAAFYKDKRDMFEKVAHKYLDGLATWVTPEAGMFLFLDLHLTIDGTPGDSSELISTTALQKGVLAVPGVGFLPNGGRSSFVRVSFSLATEEDAELAFQRLRACILEARGEKASTVETC
;
A
#
# COMPACT_ATOMS: atom_id res chain seq x y z
N MET A 1 -22.73 -9.37 29.46
CA MET A 1 -21.37 -9.36 30.04
C MET A 1 -20.50 -8.56 29.10
N THR A 2 -20.23 -7.30 29.43
CA THR A 2 -19.33 -6.43 28.66
C THR A 2 -17.92 -6.98 28.80
N GLN A 3 -17.42 -7.67 27.78
CA GLN A 3 -16.00 -7.97 27.65
C GLN A 3 -15.27 -6.63 27.66
N GLN A 4 -14.53 -6.38 28.73
CA GLN A 4 -13.59 -5.29 28.82
C GLN A 4 -12.48 -5.64 27.80
N SER A 5 -12.60 -5.11 26.58
CA SER A 5 -11.53 -5.12 25.58
C SER A 5 -10.28 -4.57 26.27
N SER A 6 -9.25 -5.42 26.44
CA SER A 6 -7.96 -4.93 26.89
C SER A 6 -7.49 -3.93 25.84
N THR A 7 -7.26 -2.69 26.24
CA THR A 7 -6.75 -1.67 25.34
C THR A 7 -5.23 -1.79 25.27
N VAL A 8 -4.67 -1.80 24.06
CA VAL A 8 -3.21 -1.77 23.83
C VAL A 8 -2.59 -0.62 24.64
N ASN A 9 -1.57 -0.92 25.45
CA ASN A 9 -0.79 0.10 26.15
C ASN A 9 0.20 0.74 25.18
N TRP A 10 -0.13 1.91 24.63
CA TRP A 10 0.66 2.55 23.57
C TRP A 10 2.02 3.08 24.03
N ASP A 11 2.22 3.31 25.33
CA ASP A 11 3.51 3.74 25.86
C ASP A 11 4.64 2.72 25.59
N ASP A 12 4.28 1.44 25.43
CA ASP A 12 5.19 0.33 25.11
C ASP A 12 5.56 0.25 23.61
N TYR A 13 4.80 0.94 22.74
CA TYR A 13 4.95 0.86 21.28
C TYR A 13 5.40 2.15 20.64
N ILE A 14 5.07 3.30 21.22
CA ILE A 14 5.48 4.59 20.68
C ILE A 14 7.00 4.74 20.80
N SER A 15 7.65 5.10 19.70
CA SER A 15 9.09 5.35 19.65
C SER A 15 9.48 6.55 20.50
N GLU A 16 10.74 6.60 20.93
CA GLU A 16 11.25 7.76 21.69
C GLU A 16 11.12 9.05 20.86
N ARG A 17 11.26 8.95 19.54
CA ARG A 17 11.01 10.06 18.62
C ARG A 17 9.55 10.45 18.50
N GLY A 18 8.64 9.48 18.54
CA GLY A 18 7.20 9.73 18.57
C GLY A 18 6.78 10.52 19.81
N LYS A 19 7.34 10.17 20.97
CA LYS A 19 7.09 10.85 22.26
C LYS A 19 7.59 12.29 22.31
N MET A 20 8.55 12.67 21.45
CA MET A 20 9.10 14.03 21.41
C MET A 20 8.21 15.03 20.65
N TRP A 21 7.15 14.58 19.96
CA TRP A 21 6.28 15.52 19.25
C TRP A 21 5.42 16.32 20.22
N GLU A 22 5.50 17.65 20.11
CA GLU A 22 4.61 18.57 20.81
C GLU A 22 3.57 19.16 19.83
N PRO A 23 2.35 19.47 20.32
CA PRO A 23 1.38 20.23 19.54
C PRO A 23 1.97 21.55 19.04
N SER A 24 1.77 21.84 17.76
CA SER A 24 2.17 23.13 17.18
C SER A 24 1.49 24.28 17.91
N ALA A 25 2.27 25.26 18.38
CA ALA A 25 1.76 26.45 19.07
C ALA A 25 0.70 27.22 18.27
N ILE A 26 0.77 27.18 16.93
CA ILE A 26 -0.20 27.85 16.05
C ILE A 26 -1.33 26.89 15.68
N ARG A 27 -1.01 25.70 15.13
CA ARG A 27 -2.04 24.81 14.59
C ARG A 27 -2.90 24.18 15.70
N GLY A 28 -2.36 24.02 16.91
CA GLY A 28 -3.12 23.58 18.08
C GLY A 28 -4.23 24.54 18.51
N LEU A 29 -4.18 25.80 18.06
CA LEU A 29 -5.21 26.81 18.34
C LEU A 29 -6.32 26.85 17.28
N PHE A 30 -6.15 26.20 16.11
CA PHE A 30 -7.18 26.18 15.04
C PHE A 30 -8.54 25.63 15.47
N PRO A 31 -8.64 24.59 16.33
CA PRO A 31 -9.94 24.14 16.82
C PRO A 31 -10.71 25.23 17.59
N LEU A 32 -10.01 26.15 18.26
CA LEU A 32 -10.62 27.23 19.03
C LEU A 32 -11.30 28.28 18.13
N GLU A 33 -10.85 28.43 16.88
CA GLU A 33 -11.48 29.33 15.90
C GLU A 33 -12.92 28.91 15.56
N LYS A 34 -13.27 27.64 15.80
CA LYS A 34 -14.61 27.11 15.54
C LYS A 34 -15.60 27.37 16.69
N ILE A 35 -15.14 27.91 17.81
CA ILE A 35 -16.01 28.23 18.95
C ILE A 35 -16.93 29.40 18.54
N PRO A 36 -18.27 29.26 18.65
CA PRO A 36 -19.20 30.33 18.28
C PRO A 36 -18.87 31.65 19.00
N GLY A 37 -18.78 32.74 18.25
CA GLY A 37 -18.44 34.08 18.78
C GLY A 37 -16.94 34.35 18.98
N MET A 38 -16.06 33.38 18.72
CA MET A 38 -14.62 33.59 18.78
C MET A 38 -14.16 34.55 17.67
N VAL A 39 -13.56 35.67 18.07
CA VAL A 39 -12.83 36.54 17.15
C VAL A 39 -11.38 36.09 17.14
N SER A 40 -10.96 35.43 16.05
CA SER A 40 -9.59 34.96 15.91
C SER A 40 -8.68 36.05 15.34
N LEU A 41 -7.64 36.41 16.10
CA LEU A 41 -6.47 37.16 15.62
C LEU A 41 -5.25 36.24 15.45
N LEU A 42 -5.47 34.93 15.46
CA LEU A 42 -4.43 33.92 15.39
C LEU A 42 -3.72 33.88 14.03
N ALA A 43 -4.42 34.30 12.98
CA ALA A 43 -4.15 33.84 11.62
C ALA A 43 -2.96 34.56 10.95
N GLY A 44 -1.91 33.78 10.67
CA GLY A 44 -1.03 33.98 9.51
C GLY A 44 -1.63 33.41 8.21
N LYS A 45 -2.96 33.19 8.15
CA LYS A 45 -3.66 32.69 6.97
C LYS A 45 -3.80 33.85 5.97
N PRO A 46 -3.42 33.67 4.69
CA PRO A 46 -3.70 34.67 3.67
C PRO A 46 -5.22 34.89 3.52
N ASN A 47 -5.64 36.13 3.25
CA ASN A 47 -7.05 36.44 2.98
C ASN A 47 -7.48 35.75 1.67
N ALA A 48 -8.54 34.94 1.71
CA ALA A 48 -9.04 34.18 0.57
C ALA A 48 -9.46 35.06 -0.63
N GLU A 49 -9.82 36.33 -0.41
CA GLU A 49 -10.10 37.29 -1.49
C GLU A 49 -8.89 37.55 -2.40
N THR A 50 -7.67 37.27 -1.93
CA THR A 50 -6.44 37.44 -2.70
C THR A 50 -6.05 36.22 -3.53
N PHE A 51 -6.78 35.11 -3.39
CA PHE A 51 -6.51 33.91 -4.18
C PHE A 51 -6.90 34.14 -5.65
N PRO A 52 -5.98 33.94 -6.62
CA PRO A 52 -6.21 34.34 -8.01
C PRO A 52 -7.04 33.31 -8.80
N PHE A 53 -7.95 32.58 -8.14
CA PHE A 53 -8.72 31.48 -8.74
C PHE A 53 -10.20 31.66 -8.42
N SER A 54 -11.04 31.71 -9.45
CA SER A 54 -12.50 31.77 -9.31
C SER A 54 -13.16 30.39 -9.29
N ALA A 55 -12.57 29.41 -9.99
CA ALA A 55 -13.03 28.03 -10.03
C ALA A 55 -11.91 27.08 -10.50
N ILE A 56 -12.04 25.80 -10.15
CA ILE A 56 -11.29 24.70 -10.79
C ILE A 56 -12.32 23.83 -11.52
N LYS A 57 -12.11 23.60 -12.82
CA LYS A 57 -12.98 22.76 -13.64
C LYS A 57 -12.22 21.53 -14.10
N VAL A 58 -12.82 20.35 -13.91
CA VAL A 58 -12.21 19.06 -14.23
C VAL A 58 -13.19 18.27 -15.08
N ASP A 59 -12.83 18.04 -16.34
CA ASP A 59 -13.59 17.22 -17.26
C ASP A 59 -13.29 15.74 -17.00
N LEU A 60 -14.32 14.98 -16.63
CA LEU A 60 -14.23 13.56 -16.37
C LEU A 60 -14.22 12.79 -17.68
N LYS A 61 -13.31 11.81 -17.78
CA LYS A 61 -13.33 10.86 -18.88
C LYS A 61 -14.64 10.06 -18.81
N PRO A 62 -15.44 10.00 -19.90
CA PRO A 62 -16.67 9.25 -19.89
C PRO A 62 -16.38 7.75 -19.74
N VAL A 63 -17.21 7.07 -18.96
CA VAL A 63 -17.10 5.62 -18.73
C VAL A 63 -17.28 4.84 -20.03
N ILE A 64 -18.22 5.28 -20.88
CA ILE A 64 -18.49 4.73 -22.20
C ILE A 64 -17.92 5.71 -23.24
N PRO A 65 -16.98 5.29 -24.12
CA PRO A 65 -16.48 6.14 -25.18
C PRO A 65 -17.62 6.71 -26.04
N GLY A 66 -17.63 8.03 -26.24
CA GLY A 66 -18.66 8.74 -27.00
C GLY A 66 -19.80 9.33 -26.17
N ASN A 67 -19.92 8.99 -24.87
CA ASN A 67 -20.84 9.69 -23.99
C ASN A 67 -20.38 11.14 -23.73
N PRO A 68 -21.31 12.05 -23.38
CA PRO A 68 -20.96 13.42 -23.02
C PRO A 68 -19.91 13.49 -21.90
N VAL A 69 -18.96 14.41 -22.07
CA VAL A 69 -18.00 14.75 -21.02
C VAL A 69 -18.74 15.45 -19.90
N GLU A 70 -18.42 15.05 -18.67
CA GLU A 70 -19.01 15.63 -17.48
C GLU A 70 -17.98 16.49 -16.75
N THR A 71 -18.32 17.75 -16.47
CA THR A 71 -17.42 18.68 -15.78
C THR A 71 -17.73 18.72 -14.29
N LEU A 72 -16.71 18.53 -13.45
CA LEU A 72 -16.74 18.92 -12.05
C LEU A 72 -16.34 20.38 -11.92
N THR A 73 -17.07 21.15 -11.12
CA THR A 73 -16.71 22.53 -10.78
C THR A 73 -16.46 22.62 -9.27
N ILE A 74 -15.26 23.04 -8.89
CA ILE A 74 -14.91 23.41 -7.51
C ILE A 74 -14.88 24.93 -7.44
N GLU A 75 -15.83 25.51 -6.73
CA GLU A 75 -16.03 26.96 -6.60
C GLU A 75 -16.52 27.33 -5.17
N SER A 76 -16.63 28.63 -4.90
CA SER A 76 -17.17 29.17 -3.64
C SER A 76 -16.49 28.58 -2.38
N GLU A 77 -17.26 28.04 -1.43
CA GLU A 77 -16.75 27.52 -0.16
C GLU A 77 -15.79 26.35 -0.36
N ALA A 78 -16.08 25.42 -1.27
CA ALA A 78 -15.22 24.27 -1.55
C ALA A 78 -13.86 24.68 -2.14
N LEU A 79 -13.85 25.73 -2.97
CA LEU A 79 -12.61 26.31 -3.50
C LEU A 79 -11.84 27.04 -2.39
N SER A 80 -12.53 27.83 -1.57
CA SER A 80 -11.91 28.55 -0.45
C SER A 80 -11.26 27.59 0.56
N GLU A 81 -11.98 26.52 0.95
CA GLU A 81 -11.46 25.47 1.82
C GLU A 81 -10.29 24.71 1.17
N GLY A 82 -10.40 24.39 -0.12
CA GLY A 82 -9.37 23.69 -0.88
C GLY A 82 -8.06 24.49 -1.04
N LEU A 83 -8.13 25.82 -1.09
CA LEU A 83 -6.96 26.69 -1.28
C LEU A 83 -6.34 27.20 0.02
N GLN A 84 -7.03 27.03 1.17
CA GLN A 84 -6.57 27.54 2.46
C GLN A 84 -5.85 26.48 3.31
N TYR A 85 -5.10 26.94 4.31
CA TYR A 85 -4.69 26.08 5.42
C TYR A 85 -5.92 25.45 6.10
N GLY A 86 -5.87 24.13 6.29
CA GLY A 86 -6.94 23.32 6.85
C GLY A 86 -6.42 22.43 7.99
N ALA A 87 -7.21 21.41 8.35
CA ALA A 87 -6.81 20.44 9.37
C ALA A 87 -5.68 19.53 8.88
N THR A 88 -4.78 19.17 9.80
CA THR A 88 -3.61 18.33 9.46
C THR A 88 -3.99 16.91 9.08
N ALA A 89 -4.98 16.32 9.77
CA ALA A 89 -5.55 15.02 9.44
C ALA A 89 -6.29 15.01 8.08
N GLY A 90 -6.39 16.17 7.40
CA GLY A 90 -7.08 16.38 6.14
C GLY A 90 -8.46 17.00 6.27
N LEU A 91 -9.13 17.23 5.13
CA LEU A 91 -10.42 17.92 5.08
C LEU A 91 -11.48 17.11 5.84
N PRO A 92 -12.20 17.71 6.83
CA PRO A 92 -13.14 16.98 7.68
C PRO A 92 -14.22 16.23 6.91
N ASN A 93 -14.75 16.83 5.84
CA ASN A 93 -15.78 16.19 5.00
C ASN A 93 -15.24 15.00 4.20
N LEU A 94 -13.96 15.05 3.78
CA LEU A 94 -13.31 13.92 3.14
C LEU A 94 -13.03 12.79 4.14
N ASN A 95 -12.54 13.12 5.35
CA ASN A 95 -12.39 12.13 6.41
C ASN A 95 -13.71 11.44 6.73
N LYS A 96 -14.80 12.20 6.89
CA LYS A 96 -16.13 11.63 7.16
C LYS A 96 -16.61 10.66 6.06
N TRP A 97 -16.34 11.00 4.79
CA TRP A 97 -16.65 10.13 3.65
C TRP A 97 -15.80 8.85 3.69
N LEU A 98 -14.50 8.95 4.00
CA LEU A 98 -13.60 7.80 4.06
C LEU A 98 -13.86 6.91 5.28
N GLU A 99 -14.23 7.48 6.42
CA GLU A 99 -14.74 6.73 7.56
C GLU A 99 -16.01 5.95 7.19
N ASN A 100 -16.88 6.50 6.32
CA ASN A 100 -18.07 5.79 5.83
C ASN A 100 -17.69 4.62 4.92
N LEU A 101 -16.67 4.83 4.08
CA LEU A 101 -16.08 3.75 3.29
C LEU A 101 -15.55 2.64 4.20
N GLN A 102 -14.82 2.97 5.28
CA GLN A 102 -14.31 1.96 6.23
C GLN A 102 -15.43 1.18 6.93
N GLU A 103 -16.47 1.88 7.36
CA GLU A 103 -17.63 1.28 8.02
C GLU A 103 -18.39 0.31 7.10
N VAL A 104 -18.66 0.71 5.86
CA VAL A 104 -19.40 -0.14 4.91
C VAL A 104 -18.51 -1.25 4.34
N ARG A 105 -17.30 -0.93 3.92
CA ARG A 105 -16.43 -1.87 3.20
C ARG A 105 -15.76 -2.87 4.13
N HIS A 106 -15.27 -2.40 5.27
CA HIS A 106 -14.51 -3.21 6.23
C HIS A 106 -15.34 -3.56 7.47
N LYS A 107 -16.62 -3.18 7.52
CA LYS A 107 -17.57 -3.54 8.59
C LYS A 107 -17.08 -3.13 9.98
N ARG A 108 -16.35 -2.01 10.07
CA ARG A 108 -15.81 -1.48 11.33
C ARG A 108 -16.67 -0.30 11.82
N PRO A 109 -17.39 -0.45 12.94
CA PRO A 109 -18.24 0.61 13.46
C PRO A 109 -17.40 1.79 13.96
N ARG A 110 -17.96 3.01 13.92
CA ARG A 110 -17.34 4.22 14.48
C ARG A 110 -17.56 4.33 15.98
N ASP A 111 -17.06 3.35 16.74
CA ASP A 111 -17.17 3.28 18.20
C ASP A 111 -16.07 4.07 18.94
N GLY A 112 -15.19 4.74 18.19
CA GLY A 112 -14.07 5.52 18.72
C GLY A 112 -12.80 4.71 18.96
N SER A 113 -12.77 3.41 18.64
CA SER A 113 -11.58 2.55 18.72
C SER A 113 -10.52 2.85 17.64
N TRP A 114 -10.92 3.55 16.58
CA TRP A 114 -10.04 3.96 15.50
C TRP A 114 -10.33 5.41 15.05
N ALA A 115 -9.42 5.96 14.26
CA ALA A 115 -9.55 7.24 13.55
C ALA A 115 -8.94 7.13 12.14
N LEU A 116 -8.96 8.22 11.39
CA LEU A 116 -8.46 8.30 10.03
C LEU A 116 -7.70 9.61 9.78
N SER A 117 -6.54 9.51 9.13
CA SER A 117 -5.73 10.66 8.71
C SER A 117 -5.33 10.55 7.24
N LEU A 118 -5.44 11.65 6.49
CA LEU A 118 -4.96 11.77 5.12
C LEU A 118 -3.47 12.10 5.05
N GLY A 119 -2.82 11.69 3.96
CA GLY A 119 -1.42 12.00 3.70
C GLY A 119 -1.09 12.04 2.21
N SER A 120 0.19 12.30 1.90
CA SER A 120 0.67 12.45 0.51
C SER A 120 0.87 11.10 -0.22
N GLY A 121 -0.14 10.24 -0.14
CA GLY A 121 -0.11 8.82 -0.51
C GLY A 121 0.20 7.90 0.69
N SER A 122 -0.04 6.60 0.54
CA SER A 122 0.20 5.63 1.62
C SER A 122 1.67 5.59 2.07
N GLN A 123 2.63 5.73 1.14
CA GLN A 123 4.06 5.76 1.47
C GLN A 123 4.45 6.84 2.51
N ASP A 124 3.84 8.03 2.43
CA ASP A 124 4.05 9.11 3.41
C ASP A 124 3.59 8.67 4.80
N LEU A 125 2.40 8.10 4.87
CA LEU A 125 1.78 7.66 6.12
C LEU A 125 2.49 6.43 6.70
N ILE A 126 2.93 5.48 5.86
CA ILE A 126 3.74 4.32 6.27
C ILE A 126 5.07 4.79 6.88
N ASN A 127 5.74 5.76 6.25
CA ASN A 127 6.94 6.38 6.80
C ASN A 127 6.69 7.00 8.18
N LYS A 128 5.61 7.78 8.31
CA LYS A 128 5.23 8.41 9.58
C LYS A 128 4.83 7.36 10.64
N ALA A 129 4.21 6.26 10.26
CA ALA A 129 3.89 5.16 11.16
C ALA A 129 5.15 4.46 11.67
N PHE A 130 6.10 4.11 10.79
CA PHE A 130 7.39 3.56 11.23
C PHE A 130 8.15 4.54 12.12
N TYR A 131 8.15 5.83 11.79
CA TYR A 131 8.73 6.86 12.67
C TYR A 131 8.11 6.84 14.07
N SER A 132 6.78 6.70 14.14
CA SER A 132 6.01 6.71 15.39
C SER A 132 6.20 5.44 16.23
N LEU A 133 6.56 4.31 15.62
CA LEU A 133 6.57 3.00 16.28
C LEU A 133 7.98 2.42 16.50
N VAL A 134 9.00 2.96 15.83
CA VAL A 134 10.31 2.30 15.72
C VAL A 134 11.48 3.16 16.19
N ASN A 135 12.29 2.57 17.07
CA ASN A 135 13.59 3.08 17.50
C ASN A 135 14.74 2.42 16.72
N GLU A 136 15.93 3.03 16.78
CA GLU A 136 17.15 2.37 16.29
C GLU A 136 17.34 1.01 17.02
N ASP A 137 17.87 0.03 16.29
CA ASP A 137 18.09 -1.35 16.69
C ASP A 137 16.83 -2.20 17.00
N ASP A 138 15.63 -1.65 16.89
CA ASP A 138 14.40 -2.45 16.96
C ASP A 138 14.33 -3.44 15.78
N SER A 139 13.66 -4.57 16.01
CA SER A 139 13.40 -5.57 14.97
C SER A 139 12.01 -5.40 14.36
N ILE A 140 11.93 -5.48 13.04
CA ILE A 140 10.68 -5.40 12.27
C ILE A 140 10.55 -6.67 11.43
N LEU A 141 9.38 -7.31 11.52
CA LEU A 141 9.01 -8.44 10.67
C LEU A 141 8.44 -7.92 9.36
N LEU A 142 8.92 -8.48 8.25
CA LEU A 142 8.50 -8.13 6.90
C LEU A 142 8.23 -9.42 6.12
N GLU A 143 7.16 -9.44 5.33
CA GLU A 143 7.09 -10.39 4.21
C GLU A 143 8.39 -10.32 3.39
N THR A 144 8.86 -11.45 2.83
CA THR A 144 10.02 -11.44 1.94
C THR A 144 9.80 -12.42 0.79
N PRO A 145 9.88 -11.96 -0.47
CA PRO A 145 10.21 -10.59 -0.91
C PRO A 145 9.09 -9.55 -0.61
N VAL A 146 9.45 -8.26 -0.59
CA VAL A 146 8.55 -7.15 -0.27
C VAL A 146 8.88 -5.88 -1.03
N TYR A 147 7.95 -4.93 -1.06
CA TYR A 147 8.05 -3.69 -1.81
C TYR A 147 9.36 -2.94 -1.53
N SER A 148 10.11 -2.67 -2.60
CA SER A 148 11.40 -1.99 -2.56
C SER A 148 11.36 -0.58 -1.94
N GLY A 149 10.23 0.13 -2.05
CA GLY A 149 10.05 1.43 -1.42
C GLY A 149 10.10 1.35 0.10
N THR A 150 9.45 0.35 0.69
CA THR A 150 9.49 0.08 2.13
C THR A 150 10.90 -0.32 2.59
N ILE A 151 11.60 -1.14 1.81
CA ILE A 151 13.01 -1.49 2.11
C ILE A 151 13.90 -0.24 2.11
N GLY A 152 13.77 0.59 1.07
CA GLY A 152 14.56 1.83 0.94
C GLY A 152 14.36 2.79 2.10
N LEU A 153 13.11 2.90 2.57
CA LEU A 153 12.75 3.64 3.78
C LEU A 153 13.38 3.02 5.03
N LEU A 154 13.12 1.75 5.31
CA LEU A 154 13.49 1.10 6.57
C LEU A 154 15.00 1.01 6.76
N LYS A 155 15.78 0.89 5.68
CA LYS A 155 17.25 0.98 5.73
C LYS A 155 17.76 2.30 6.36
N ARG A 156 16.93 3.35 6.43
CA ARG A 156 17.28 4.63 7.07
C ARG A 156 16.86 4.73 8.53
N HIS A 157 16.04 3.81 9.03
CA HIS A 157 15.66 3.73 10.43
C HIS A 157 16.69 3.00 11.32
N LYS A 158 17.73 2.39 10.72
CA LYS A 158 18.74 1.55 11.41
C LYS A 158 18.10 0.45 12.26
N VAL A 159 17.19 -0.28 11.64
CA VAL A 159 16.42 -1.36 12.27
C VAL A 159 16.93 -2.71 11.80
N ASN A 160 16.62 -3.75 12.57
CA ASN A 160 16.81 -5.13 12.18
C ASN A 160 15.65 -5.58 11.28
N LEU A 161 15.92 -5.80 9.99
CA LEU A 161 14.91 -6.29 9.03
C LEU A 161 14.84 -7.82 9.10
N ILE A 162 13.80 -8.33 9.73
CA ILE A 162 13.58 -9.76 9.91
C ILE A 162 12.66 -10.27 8.79
N GLU A 163 13.23 -11.10 7.94
CA GLU A 163 12.54 -11.66 6.77
C GLU A 163 11.63 -12.81 7.20
N VAL A 164 10.33 -12.67 6.90
CA VAL A 164 9.32 -13.71 7.05
C VAL A 164 9.03 -14.26 5.65
N PRO A 165 9.36 -15.55 5.38
CA PRO A 165 9.12 -16.14 4.07
C PRO A 165 7.66 -16.07 3.63
N VAL A 166 7.47 -15.91 2.32
CA VAL A 166 6.17 -16.01 1.66
C VAL A 166 6.15 -17.22 0.73
N ASP A 167 4.96 -17.73 0.46
CA ASP A 167 4.70 -18.69 -0.62
C ASP A 167 3.68 -18.11 -1.62
N THR A 168 3.04 -18.95 -2.41
CA THR A 168 2.04 -18.54 -3.42
C THR A 168 0.78 -17.90 -2.82
N GLN A 169 0.57 -18.02 -1.51
CA GLN A 169 -0.52 -17.46 -0.75
C GLN A 169 -0.05 -16.32 0.18
N GLY A 170 1.13 -15.74 -0.04
CA GLY A 170 1.66 -14.63 0.77
C GLY A 170 2.39 -15.11 2.03
N LEU A 171 2.43 -14.27 3.07
CA LEU A 171 3.15 -14.56 4.33
C LEU A 171 2.83 -15.94 4.89
N ASP A 172 3.86 -16.75 5.20
CA ASP A 172 3.67 -18.06 5.81
C ASP A 172 3.51 -17.93 7.35
N PRO A 173 2.30 -18.17 7.91
CA PRO A 173 2.08 -18.07 9.35
C PRO A 173 2.88 -19.09 10.16
N ALA A 174 3.21 -20.26 9.61
CA ALA A 174 4.03 -21.25 10.31
C ALA A 174 5.47 -20.78 10.46
N LYS A 175 6.02 -20.11 9.43
CA LYS A 175 7.36 -19.50 9.51
C LYS A 175 7.39 -18.30 10.43
N LEU A 176 6.33 -17.47 10.41
CA LEU A 176 6.16 -16.37 11.35
C LEU A 176 6.16 -16.89 12.80
N GLU A 177 5.38 -17.93 13.08
CA GLU A 177 5.33 -18.54 14.41
C GLU A 177 6.67 -19.13 14.83
N ASP A 178 7.37 -19.85 13.94
CA ASP A 178 8.70 -20.40 14.23
C ASP A 178 9.72 -19.29 14.56
N ILE A 179 9.71 -18.17 13.81
CA ILE A 179 10.56 -17.01 14.07
C ILE A 179 10.29 -16.44 15.47
N LEU A 180 9.02 -16.23 15.82
CA LEU A 180 8.61 -15.62 17.09
C LEU A 180 8.84 -16.55 18.28
N ALA A 181 8.50 -17.83 18.15
CA ALA A 181 8.65 -18.83 19.22
C ALA A 181 10.12 -19.13 19.55
N ASN A 182 10.99 -19.07 18.55
CA ASN A 182 12.41 -19.38 18.67
C ASN A 182 13.29 -18.13 18.55
N TRP A 183 12.78 -16.97 18.99
CA TRP A 183 13.43 -15.68 18.80
C TRP A 183 14.87 -15.64 19.34
N GLU A 184 15.07 -15.99 20.61
CA GLU A 184 16.38 -15.90 21.27
C GLU A 184 17.45 -16.79 20.63
N SER A 185 17.06 -17.95 20.08
CA SER A 185 18.01 -18.86 19.42
C SER A 185 18.32 -18.43 17.98
N LYS A 186 17.34 -17.89 17.25
CA LYS A 186 17.51 -17.43 15.86
C LYS A 186 18.19 -16.05 15.77
N PHE A 187 17.94 -15.17 16.75
CA PHE A 187 18.35 -13.77 16.74
C PHE A 187 18.94 -13.34 18.10
N PRO A 188 20.00 -14.01 18.60
CA PRO A 188 20.55 -13.73 19.92
C PRO A 188 20.99 -12.27 20.04
N GLY A 189 20.54 -11.61 21.11
CA GLY A 189 20.86 -10.20 21.40
C GLY A 189 20.07 -9.17 20.58
N LYS A 190 19.19 -9.58 19.66
CA LYS A 190 18.27 -8.65 18.98
C LYS A 190 17.00 -8.43 19.80
N ARG A 191 16.49 -7.20 19.81
CA ARG A 191 15.21 -6.88 20.47
C ARG A 191 14.07 -7.65 19.81
N PHE A 192 13.20 -8.24 20.62
CA PHE A 192 12.00 -8.92 20.14
C PHE A 192 11.14 -7.99 19.27
N PRO A 193 10.65 -8.44 18.10
CA PRO A 193 9.94 -7.57 17.19
C PRO A 193 8.56 -7.20 17.75
N ARG A 194 8.16 -5.95 17.53
CA ARG A 194 6.81 -5.46 17.92
C ARG A 194 5.94 -5.12 16.72
N ILE A 195 6.47 -5.21 15.50
CA ILE A 195 5.81 -4.77 14.28
C ILE A 195 5.94 -5.86 13.21
N LEU A 196 4.82 -6.12 12.54
CA LEU A 196 4.74 -6.90 11.30
C LEU A 196 4.21 -5.99 10.19
N TYR A 197 4.95 -5.86 9.09
CA TYR A 197 4.47 -5.19 7.87
C TYR A 197 4.20 -6.21 6.76
N THR A 198 3.02 -6.09 6.14
CA THR A 198 2.49 -7.02 5.13
C THR A 198 1.74 -6.27 4.04
N ILE A 199 1.77 -6.82 2.83
CA ILE A 199 0.99 -6.39 1.68
C ILE A 199 0.06 -7.56 1.30
N PRO A 200 -1.10 -7.72 1.96
CA PRO A 200 -1.86 -8.97 1.93
C PRO A 200 -2.68 -9.21 0.66
N THR A 201 -2.81 -8.21 -0.20
CA THR A 201 -3.61 -8.28 -1.44
C THR A 201 -2.74 -7.87 -2.61
N GLY A 202 -2.60 -8.74 -3.62
CA GLY A 202 -1.83 -8.44 -4.83
C GLY A 202 -0.40 -7.97 -4.52
N SER A 203 0.28 -8.71 -3.63
CA SER A 203 1.53 -8.29 -2.99
C SER A 203 2.58 -7.82 -4.00
N ASN A 204 3.35 -6.80 -3.63
CA ASN A 204 4.47 -6.33 -4.44
C ASN A 204 5.78 -6.85 -3.82
N PRO A 205 6.50 -7.78 -4.47
CA PRO A 205 6.41 -8.08 -5.91
C PRO A 205 5.57 -9.30 -6.29
N THR A 206 5.21 -10.20 -5.37
CA THR A 206 4.86 -11.59 -5.68
C THR A 206 3.55 -11.77 -6.45
N GLY A 207 2.64 -10.79 -6.40
CA GLY A 207 1.27 -10.91 -6.91
C GLY A 207 0.35 -11.75 -6.02
N ALA A 208 0.86 -12.34 -4.94
CA ALA A 208 0.09 -13.20 -4.07
C ALA A 208 -0.97 -12.41 -3.27
N THR A 209 -2.11 -13.04 -3.04
CA THR A 209 -3.16 -12.56 -2.13
C THR A 209 -3.33 -13.59 -1.03
N ALA A 210 -3.23 -13.16 0.23
CA ALA A 210 -3.40 -14.04 1.37
C ALA A 210 -4.89 -14.42 1.51
N PRO A 211 -5.24 -15.73 1.50
CA PRO A 211 -6.61 -16.19 1.72
C PRO A 211 -7.07 -15.95 3.16
N LEU A 212 -8.38 -16.11 3.40
CA LEU A 212 -9.02 -15.82 4.68
C LEU A 212 -8.37 -16.58 5.85
N ASP A 213 -8.21 -17.90 5.73
CA ASP A 213 -7.66 -18.75 6.79
C ASP A 213 -6.23 -18.32 7.17
N ARG A 214 -5.46 -17.86 6.19
CA ARG A 214 -4.10 -17.37 6.41
C ARG A 214 -4.10 -16.03 7.13
N ARG A 215 -4.96 -15.09 6.75
CA ARG A 215 -5.10 -13.81 7.46
C ARG A 215 -5.57 -14.03 8.90
N GLU A 216 -6.50 -14.95 9.14
CA GLU A 216 -6.93 -15.31 10.50
C GLU A 216 -5.79 -15.87 11.35
N ARG A 217 -4.98 -16.79 10.79
CA ARG A 217 -3.80 -17.33 11.49
C ARG A 217 -2.75 -16.27 11.79
N VAL A 218 -2.46 -15.37 10.86
CA VAL A 218 -1.52 -14.27 11.08
C VAL A 218 -2.04 -13.32 12.16
N LEU A 219 -3.33 -12.96 12.12
CA LEU A 219 -3.93 -12.10 13.13
C LEU A 219 -3.91 -12.74 14.53
N ALA A 220 -4.12 -14.06 14.62
CA ALA A 220 -3.98 -14.79 15.87
C ALA A 220 -2.54 -14.70 16.42
N LEU A 221 -1.52 -14.81 15.57
CA LEU A 221 -0.10 -14.63 15.95
C LEU A 221 0.19 -13.19 16.38
N VAL A 222 -0.36 -12.19 15.67
CA VAL A 222 -0.26 -10.77 16.05
C VAL A 222 -0.76 -10.56 17.46
N ARG A 223 -1.88 -11.17 17.85
CA ARG A 223 -2.37 -11.09 19.24
C ARG A 223 -1.51 -11.88 20.22
N LYS A 224 -1.19 -13.14 19.91
CA LYS A 224 -0.38 -14.03 20.76
C LYS A 224 0.95 -13.40 21.15
N TYR A 225 1.63 -12.78 20.20
CA TYR A 225 2.94 -12.15 20.38
C TYR A 225 2.88 -10.64 20.57
N LYS A 226 1.67 -10.07 20.74
CA LYS A 226 1.42 -8.64 20.97
C LYS A 226 2.12 -7.75 19.94
N LEU A 227 2.01 -8.09 18.66
CA LEU A 227 2.52 -7.28 17.55
C LEU A 227 1.53 -6.15 17.20
N ILE A 228 2.03 -5.15 16.48
CA ILE A 228 1.27 -4.21 15.67
C ILE A 228 1.42 -4.62 14.21
N LEU A 229 0.31 -4.79 13.50
CA LEU A 229 0.27 -5.16 12.09
C LEU A 229 0.06 -3.89 11.25
N LEU A 230 1.01 -3.61 10.36
CA LEU A 230 0.93 -2.58 9.34
C LEU A 230 0.46 -3.25 8.03
N GLU A 231 -0.81 -3.02 7.69
CA GLU A 231 -1.47 -3.53 6.48
C GLU A 231 -1.36 -2.49 5.36
N ASP A 232 -0.39 -2.64 4.46
CA ASP A 232 -0.28 -1.79 3.25
C ASP A 232 -1.11 -2.40 2.12
N ASP A 233 -2.30 -1.86 1.88
CA ASP A 233 -3.31 -2.48 1.00
C ASP A 233 -3.65 -1.58 -0.19
N ALA A 234 -2.60 -1.01 -0.80
CA ALA A 234 -2.71 -0.16 -2.00
C ALA A 234 -3.40 -0.84 -3.20
N TYR A 235 -3.54 -2.17 -3.17
CA TYR A 235 -4.14 -2.99 -4.22
C TYR A 235 -5.48 -3.63 -3.82
N HIS A 236 -6.03 -3.35 -2.62
CA HIS A 236 -7.31 -3.93 -2.15
C HIS A 236 -8.43 -3.86 -3.19
N TYR A 237 -8.61 -2.67 -3.76
CA TYR A 237 -9.64 -2.34 -4.73
C TYR A 237 -9.30 -2.78 -6.16
N LEU A 238 -8.16 -3.45 -6.35
CA LEU A 238 -7.74 -4.12 -7.57
C LEU A 238 -7.83 -5.65 -7.45
N SER A 239 -8.73 -6.17 -6.60
CA SER A 239 -9.07 -7.59 -6.61
C SER A 239 -9.93 -7.92 -7.83
N PHE A 240 -9.53 -8.96 -8.57
CA PHE A 240 -10.14 -9.32 -9.85
C PHE A 240 -11.44 -10.12 -9.71
N ASP A 241 -11.73 -10.63 -8.52
CA ASP A 241 -13.02 -11.21 -8.16
C ASP A 241 -13.75 -10.28 -7.17
N PRO A 242 -14.69 -9.44 -7.65
CA PRO A 242 -15.39 -8.50 -6.79
C PRO A 242 -16.38 -9.17 -5.83
N GLU A 243 -16.78 -10.42 -6.08
CA GLU A 243 -17.72 -11.16 -5.23
C GLU A 243 -17.00 -11.87 -4.07
N HIS A 244 -15.73 -12.25 -4.27
CA HIS A 244 -14.93 -12.99 -3.29
C HIS A 244 -13.72 -12.23 -2.77
N VAL A 245 -13.85 -10.92 -2.55
CA VAL A 245 -12.75 -10.14 -1.97
C VAL A 245 -12.50 -10.57 -0.53
N VAL A 246 -11.27 -11.01 -0.26
CA VAL A 246 -10.85 -11.45 1.08
C VAL A 246 -10.93 -10.28 2.07
N PRO A 247 -11.58 -10.46 3.24
CA PRO A 247 -11.61 -9.46 4.31
C PRO A 247 -10.22 -8.96 4.70
N SER A 248 -10.07 -7.64 4.83
CA SER A 248 -8.83 -7.01 5.35
C SER A 248 -8.53 -7.46 6.78
N TYR A 249 -7.27 -7.32 7.23
CA TYR A 249 -6.94 -7.50 8.65
C TYR A 249 -7.73 -6.54 9.54
N PHE A 250 -7.99 -5.32 9.08
CA PHE A 250 -8.77 -4.33 9.82
C PHE A 250 -10.22 -4.78 10.06
N GLU A 251 -10.84 -5.41 9.06
CA GLU A 251 -12.17 -6.04 9.18
C GLU A 251 -12.14 -7.25 10.11
N LEU A 252 -11.17 -8.15 9.93
CA LEU A 252 -11.06 -9.39 10.72
C LEU A 252 -10.85 -9.10 12.20
N GLU A 253 -9.99 -8.13 12.53
CA GLU A 253 -9.73 -7.70 13.90
C GLU A 253 -11.02 -7.30 14.63
N GLY A 254 -11.98 -6.70 13.92
CA GLY A 254 -13.25 -6.30 14.50
C GLY A 254 -14.31 -7.38 14.64
N LYS A 255 -14.14 -8.54 13.99
CA LYS A 255 -15.18 -9.58 13.93
C LYS A 255 -14.97 -10.73 14.90
N ASP A 256 -13.72 -11.08 15.19
CA ASP A 256 -13.40 -12.31 15.89
C ASP A 256 -13.53 -12.23 17.43
N GLY A 257 -14.01 -11.09 17.95
CA GLY A 257 -14.26 -10.87 19.39
C GLY A 257 -12.99 -10.72 20.24
N GLY A 258 -11.82 -10.59 19.62
CA GLY A 258 -10.55 -10.36 20.30
C GLY A 258 -10.27 -8.88 20.64
N GLU A 259 -9.08 -8.65 21.19
CA GLU A 259 -8.52 -7.30 21.36
C GLU A 259 -8.39 -6.59 19.99
N VAL A 260 -8.73 -5.30 19.98
CA VAL A 260 -8.68 -4.40 18.81
C VAL A 260 -7.60 -3.33 18.96
N GLY A 261 -7.20 -2.70 17.85
CA GLY A 261 -6.22 -1.61 17.84
C GLY A 261 -4.78 -2.08 17.57
N ARG A 262 -4.59 -3.31 17.11
CA ARG A 262 -3.29 -3.83 16.64
C ARG A 262 -3.10 -3.67 15.14
N VAL A 263 -4.16 -3.47 14.36
CA VAL A 263 -4.09 -3.26 12.92
C VAL A 263 -4.07 -1.77 12.57
N ILE A 264 -3.07 -1.36 11.79
CA ILE A 264 -2.99 -0.05 11.14
C ILE A 264 -3.01 -0.28 9.64
N ARG A 265 -4.07 0.19 9.00
CA ARG A 265 -4.34 -0.01 7.58
C ARG A 265 -3.96 1.23 6.78
N PHE A 266 -3.28 1.02 5.65
CA PHE A 266 -2.91 2.06 4.70
C PHE A 266 -3.60 1.85 3.36
N ASP A 267 -4.36 2.84 2.94
CA ASP A 267 -5.05 2.86 1.66
C ASP A 267 -4.48 3.97 0.76
N SER A 268 -4.61 3.79 -0.57
CA SER A 268 -4.14 4.79 -1.53
C SER A 268 -5.07 4.94 -2.72
N PHE A 269 -5.28 6.19 -3.15
CA PHE A 269 -5.95 6.50 -4.41
C PHE A 269 -5.04 6.29 -5.63
N SER A 270 -3.76 5.96 -5.43
CA SER A 270 -2.76 5.91 -6.51
C SER A 270 -3.07 4.89 -7.60
N LYS A 271 -3.78 3.81 -7.27
CA LYS A 271 -4.05 2.68 -8.17
C LYS A 271 -5.48 2.65 -8.71
N ILE A 272 -6.36 3.50 -8.16
CA ILE A 272 -7.78 3.56 -8.50
C ILE A 272 -8.23 4.91 -9.08
N LEU A 273 -7.57 6.01 -8.72
CA LEU A 273 -7.83 7.34 -9.30
C LEU A 273 -6.61 7.82 -10.10
N SER A 274 -5.53 8.18 -9.41
CA SER A 274 -4.30 8.66 -10.04
C SER A 274 -3.16 8.73 -9.03
N SER A 275 -2.00 8.17 -9.39
CA SER A 275 -0.78 8.25 -8.58
C SER A 275 -0.20 9.65 -8.48
N GLY A 276 -0.49 10.52 -9.46
CA GLY A 276 -0.03 11.92 -9.49
C GLY A 276 -0.78 12.84 -8.53
N MET A 277 -1.97 12.44 -8.05
CA MET A 277 -2.72 13.19 -7.05
C MET A 277 -2.04 13.19 -5.68
N ARG A 278 -1.16 12.22 -5.41
CA ARG A 278 -0.47 12.06 -4.12
C ARG A 278 -1.44 12.07 -2.94
N LEU A 279 -2.48 11.25 -2.99
CA LEU A 279 -3.47 11.14 -1.92
C LEU A 279 -3.63 9.69 -1.45
N GLY A 280 -3.64 9.52 -0.13
CA GLY A 280 -3.91 8.26 0.56
C GLY A 280 -4.31 8.55 2.00
N PHE A 281 -4.67 7.51 2.74
CA PHE A 281 -5.12 7.67 4.12
C PHE A 281 -4.74 6.44 4.96
N VAL A 282 -4.64 6.65 6.26
CA VAL A 282 -4.33 5.63 7.26
C VAL A 282 -5.53 5.50 8.19
N THR A 283 -5.92 4.26 8.50
CA THR A 283 -6.99 3.94 9.44
C THR A 283 -6.39 3.09 10.56
N GLY A 284 -6.65 3.45 11.81
CA GLY A 284 -6.01 2.75 12.93
C GLY A 284 -6.29 3.39 14.29
N PRO A 285 -5.54 3.00 15.33
CA PRO A 285 -5.75 3.46 16.69
C PRO A 285 -5.34 4.92 16.85
N LYS A 286 -6.18 5.69 17.56
CA LYS A 286 -6.01 7.15 17.75
C LYS A 286 -4.61 7.57 18.25
N PRO A 287 -3.99 6.90 19.25
CA PRO A 287 -2.69 7.35 19.76
C PRO A 287 -1.58 7.36 18.70
N ILE A 288 -1.63 6.46 17.70
CA ILE A 288 -0.65 6.46 16.61
C ILE A 288 -1.00 7.52 15.55
N LEU A 289 -2.28 7.70 15.23
CA LEU A 289 -2.72 8.69 14.26
C LEU A 289 -2.47 10.12 14.75
N GLU A 290 -2.62 10.38 16.05
CA GLU A 290 -2.27 11.66 16.66
C GLU A 290 -0.78 11.99 16.46
N ILE A 291 0.12 11.01 16.58
CA ILE A 291 1.55 11.21 16.33
C ILE A 291 1.82 11.42 14.84
N ILE A 292 1.15 10.68 13.96
CA ILE A 292 1.24 10.88 12.51
C ILE A 292 0.77 12.29 12.12
N ASP A 293 -0.29 12.79 12.76
CA ASP A 293 -0.80 14.13 12.55
C ASP A 293 0.18 15.18 13.10
N LEU A 294 0.74 15.00 14.30
CA LEU A 294 1.77 15.90 14.82
C LEU A 294 3.00 15.95 13.91
N HIS A 295 3.45 14.80 13.40
CA HIS A 295 4.55 14.74 12.44
C HIS A 295 4.18 15.49 11.13
N THR A 296 2.97 15.27 10.60
CA THR A 296 2.48 15.97 9.40
C THR A 296 2.43 17.48 9.65
N ALA A 297 1.93 17.93 10.79
CA ALA A 297 1.80 19.34 11.16
C ALA A 297 3.15 20.08 11.18
N ASN A 298 4.25 19.36 11.36
CA ASN A 298 5.60 19.92 11.47
C ASN A 298 6.48 19.69 10.23
N THR A 299 6.11 18.79 9.31
CA THR A 299 6.92 18.50 8.11
C THR A 299 6.29 19.04 6.83
N ASN A 300 5.00 18.85 6.63
CA ASN A 300 4.30 19.29 5.42
C ASN A 300 2.96 20.01 5.69
N LEU A 301 2.66 20.30 6.97
CA LEU A 301 1.46 20.98 7.49
C LEU A 301 0.16 20.19 7.32
N GLN A 302 -0.16 19.81 6.08
CA GLN A 302 -1.34 19.07 5.66
C GLN A 302 -1.09 18.48 4.24
N PRO A 303 -1.78 17.39 3.85
CA PRO A 303 -1.82 16.98 2.45
C PRO A 303 -2.45 18.08 1.58
N SER A 304 -2.17 18.09 0.27
CA SER A 304 -2.69 19.09 -0.68
C SER A 304 -4.21 19.23 -0.57
N SER A 305 -4.69 20.35 -0.04
CA SER A 305 -6.13 20.60 0.13
C SER A 305 -6.85 20.76 -1.20
N THR A 306 -6.19 21.31 -2.22
CA THR A 306 -6.76 21.42 -3.57
C THR A 306 -7.08 20.04 -4.14
N THR A 307 -6.16 19.08 -3.98
CA THR A 307 -6.38 17.71 -4.39
C THR A 307 -7.49 17.06 -3.57
N GLN A 308 -7.50 17.27 -2.25
CA GLN A 308 -8.56 16.75 -1.38
C GLN A 308 -9.94 17.28 -1.77
N ALA A 309 -10.07 18.58 -2.06
CA ALA A 309 -11.32 19.20 -2.50
C ALA A 309 -11.80 18.61 -3.84
N MET A 310 -10.90 18.45 -4.81
CA MET A 310 -11.21 17.79 -6.09
C MET A 310 -11.72 16.36 -5.89
N VAL A 311 -11.03 15.58 -5.05
CA VAL A 311 -11.42 14.19 -4.75
C VAL A 311 -12.75 14.16 -4.01
N LEU A 312 -12.95 15.02 -3.02
CA LEU A 312 -14.19 15.10 -2.26
C LEU A 312 -15.40 15.41 -3.15
N VAL A 313 -15.29 16.38 -4.06
CA VAL A 313 -16.36 16.71 -5.01
C VAL A 313 -16.67 15.51 -5.92
N LEU A 314 -15.65 14.82 -6.42
CA LEU A 314 -15.82 13.60 -7.21
C LEU A 314 -16.50 12.48 -6.42
N LEU A 315 -16.06 12.22 -5.20
CA LEU A 315 -16.58 11.15 -4.33
C LEU A 315 -18.00 11.43 -3.85
N ASN A 316 -18.34 12.68 -3.55
CA ASN A 316 -19.72 13.07 -3.20
C ASN A 316 -20.66 12.88 -4.40
N LYS A 317 -20.19 13.22 -5.59
CA LYS A 317 -20.96 13.04 -6.82
C LYS A 317 -21.22 11.57 -7.13
N TRP A 318 -20.19 10.74 -7.03
CA TRP A 318 -20.32 9.30 -7.26
C TRP A 318 -21.12 8.61 -6.14
N GLY A 319 -21.09 9.16 -4.92
CA GLY A 319 -21.47 8.42 -3.74
C GLY A 319 -20.59 7.19 -3.54
N LEU A 320 -20.94 6.38 -2.54
CA LEU A 320 -20.20 5.15 -2.27
C LEU A 320 -20.35 4.13 -3.40
N ASP A 321 -21.57 3.96 -3.92
CA ASP A 321 -21.85 2.99 -4.98
C ASP A 321 -21.12 3.33 -6.29
N GLY A 322 -21.08 4.61 -6.67
CA GLY A 322 -20.34 5.05 -7.86
C GLY A 322 -18.83 4.86 -7.70
N PHE A 323 -18.29 5.10 -6.51
CA PHE A 323 -16.89 4.82 -6.20
C PHE A 323 -16.59 3.32 -6.31
N LEU A 324 -17.38 2.46 -5.68
CA LEU A 324 -17.20 1.00 -5.76
C LEU A 324 -17.39 0.48 -7.20
N ALA A 325 -18.34 1.03 -7.95
CA ALA A 325 -18.50 0.72 -9.37
C ALA A 325 -17.27 1.13 -10.18
N HIS A 326 -16.66 2.28 -9.88
CA HIS A 326 -15.41 2.71 -10.49
C HIS A 326 -14.26 1.75 -10.19
N THR A 327 -14.06 1.38 -8.92
CA THR A 327 -12.99 0.43 -8.56
C THR A 327 -13.17 -0.92 -9.23
N ARG A 328 -14.41 -1.45 -9.32
CA ARG A 328 -14.70 -2.69 -10.06
C ARG A 328 -14.33 -2.60 -11.54
N ARG A 329 -14.62 -1.48 -12.21
CA ARG A 329 -14.23 -1.27 -13.62
C ARG A 329 -12.71 -1.24 -13.78
N VAL A 330 -12.00 -0.56 -12.87
CA VAL A 330 -10.54 -0.52 -12.88
C VAL A 330 -9.97 -1.92 -12.65
N ALA A 331 -10.49 -2.68 -11.69
CA ALA A 331 -10.07 -4.06 -11.43
C ALA A 331 -10.32 -4.98 -12.64
N ALA A 332 -11.48 -4.88 -13.28
CA ALA A 332 -11.80 -5.63 -14.50
C ALA A 332 -10.81 -5.33 -15.64
N PHE A 333 -10.46 -4.05 -15.86
CA PHE A 333 -9.43 -3.67 -16.81
C PHE A 333 -8.08 -4.33 -16.51
N TYR A 334 -7.65 -4.34 -15.24
CA TYR A 334 -6.39 -4.99 -14.86
C TYR A 334 -6.46 -6.51 -14.93
N LYS A 335 -7.62 -7.12 -14.69
CA LYS A 335 -7.83 -8.55 -14.91
C LYS A 335 -7.64 -8.90 -16.40
N ASP A 336 -8.25 -8.15 -17.31
CA ASP A 336 -8.11 -8.38 -18.75
C ASP A 336 -6.65 -8.20 -19.20
N LYS A 337 -5.95 -7.19 -18.67
CA LYS A 337 -4.51 -7.00 -18.88
C LYS A 337 -3.68 -8.17 -18.37
N ARG A 338 -3.99 -8.68 -17.17
CA ARG A 338 -3.33 -9.84 -16.57
C ARG A 338 -3.54 -11.07 -17.44
N ASP A 339 -4.78 -11.36 -17.83
CA ASP A 339 -5.15 -12.53 -18.65
C ASP A 339 -4.41 -12.51 -20.00
N MET A 340 -4.36 -11.36 -20.67
CA MET A 340 -3.58 -11.17 -21.91
C MET A 340 -2.08 -11.40 -21.66
N PHE A 341 -1.52 -10.76 -20.63
CA PHE A 341 -0.09 -10.80 -20.37
C PHE A 341 0.39 -12.20 -19.98
N GLU A 342 -0.38 -12.94 -19.18
CA GLU A 342 -0.10 -14.34 -18.86
C GLU A 342 -0.21 -15.27 -20.07
N LYS A 343 -1.20 -15.07 -20.95
CA LYS A 343 -1.30 -15.82 -22.21
C LYS A 343 -0.02 -15.70 -23.04
N VAL A 344 0.53 -14.50 -23.16
CA VAL A 344 1.80 -14.27 -23.87
C VAL A 344 2.98 -14.84 -23.09
N ALA A 345 2.98 -14.73 -21.76
CA ALA A 345 4.02 -15.34 -20.92
C ALA A 345 4.08 -16.87 -21.12
N HIS A 346 2.95 -17.57 -21.09
CA HIS A 346 2.89 -19.02 -21.33
C HIS A 346 3.45 -19.40 -22.70
N LYS A 347 3.11 -18.63 -23.75
CA LYS A 347 3.64 -18.86 -25.12
C LYS A 347 5.17 -18.89 -25.17
N TYR A 348 5.87 -18.06 -24.39
CA TYR A 348 7.33 -17.91 -24.48
C TYR A 348 8.12 -18.50 -23.32
N LEU A 349 7.52 -18.59 -22.13
CA LEU A 349 8.22 -18.87 -20.88
C LEU A 349 7.87 -20.20 -20.24
N ASP A 350 6.92 -20.97 -20.78
CA ASP A 350 6.65 -22.32 -20.29
C ASP A 350 7.93 -23.18 -20.32
N GLY A 351 8.23 -23.82 -19.18
CA GLY A 351 9.47 -24.58 -18.94
C GLY A 351 10.72 -23.72 -18.63
N LEU A 352 10.65 -22.40 -18.82
CA LEU A 352 11.74 -21.45 -18.58
C LEU A 352 11.52 -20.55 -17.36
N ALA A 353 10.26 -20.36 -16.96
CA ALA A 353 9.92 -19.66 -15.73
C ALA A 353 8.67 -20.26 -15.09
N THR A 354 8.50 -20.02 -13.80
CA THR A 354 7.26 -20.29 -13.06
C THR A 354 6.80 -19.02 -12.34
N TRP A 355 5.50 -18.90 -12.11
CA TRP A 355 4.93 -17.76 -11.38
C TRP A 355 3.57 -18.13 -10.79
N VAL A 356 3.07 -17.25 -9.92
CA VAL A 356 1.71 -17.30 -9.40
C VAL A 356 0.83 -16.42 -10.26
N THR A 357 -0.31 -16.95 -10.67
CA THR A 357 -1.38 -16.19 -11.31
C THR A 357 -1.98 -15.19 -10.31
N PRO A 358 -1.77 -13.87 -10.47
CA PRO A 358 -2.20 -12.90 -9.46
C PRO A 358 -3.71 -12.71 -9.49
N GLU A 359 -4.36 -12.76 -8.34
CA GLU A 359 -5.80 -12.50 -8.19
C GLU A 359 -6.10 -11.01 -7.93
N ALA A 360 -5.05 -10.20 -7.77
CA ALA A 360 -5.14 -8.77 -7.59
C ALA A 360 -3.84 -8.07 -8.02
N GLY A 361 -3.90 -6.74 -8.16
CA GLY A 361 -2.70 -5.92 -8.37
C GLY A 361 -2.32 -5.76 -9.83
N MET A 362 -1.01 -5.71 -10.11
CA MET A 362 -0.49 -5.30 -11.44
C MET A 362 0.85 -5.93 -11.85
N PHE A 363 1.27 -7.02 -11.20
CA PHE A 363 2.59 -7.61 -11.39
C PHE A 363 2.54 -9.12 -11.59
N LEU A 364 3.49 -9.65 -12.38
CA LEU A 364 3.93 -11.05 -12.27
C LEU A 364 5.32 -11.07 -11.64
N PHE A 365 5.56 -12.07 -10.80
CA PHE A 365 6.87 -12.35 -10.22
C PHE A 365 7.35 -13.71 -10.73
N LEU A 366 8.20 -13.65 -11.75
CA LEU A 366 8.64 -14.81 -12.52
C LEU A 366 9.89 -15.38 -11.86
N ASP A 367 9.84 -16.62 -11.38
CA ASP A 367 11.03 -17.39 -11.05
C ASP A 367 11.69 -17.86 -12.34
N LEU A 368 12.84 -17.30 -12.70
CA LEU A 368 13.54 -17.67 -13.93
C LEU A 368 14.38 -18.92 -13.68
N HIS A 369 14.13 -19.96 -14.45
CA HIS A 369 14.94 -21.18 -14.41
C HIS A 369 16.21 -20.96 -15.25
N LEU A 370 17.23 -20.34 -14.65
CA LEU A 370 18.43 -19.87 -15.36
C LEU A 370 19.49 -20.96 -15.59
N THR A 371 19.34 -22.13 -15.00
CA THR A 371 20.29 -23.25 -15.10
C THR A 371 19.56 -24.54 -15.49
N ILE A 372 20.29 -25.50 -16.07
CA ILE A 372 19.74 -26.80 -16.47
C ILE A 372 19.60 -27.75 -15.28
N ASP A 373 20.52 -27.66 -14.31
CA ASP A 373 20.55 -28.50 -13.11
C ASP A 373 19.58 -28.05 -12.02
N GLY A 374 18.83 -26.97 -12.27
CA GLY A 374 17.84 -26.41 -11.33
C GLY A 374 18.44 -25.58 -10.21
N THR A 375 19.76 -25.32 -10.23
CA THR A 375 20.37 -24.40 -9.26
C THR A 375 19.89 -22.96 -9.48
N PRO A 376 19.55 -22.20 -8.44
CA PRO A 376 19.08 -20.83 -8.62
C PRO A 376 20.14 -19.94 -9.28
N GLY A 377 19.79 -19.31 -10.40
CA GLY A 377 20.65 -18.31 -11.03
C GLY A 377 20.49 -16.92 -10.42
N ASP A 378 21.12 -15.93 -11.06
CA ASP A 378 21.06 -14.53 -10.65
C ASP A 378 20.39 -13.65 -11.71
N SER A 379 19.15 -13.26 -11.44
CA SER A 379 18.40 -12.35 -12.29
C SER A 379 19.04 -10.95 -12.39
N SER A 380 19.82 -10.52 -11.39
CA SER A 380 20.45 -9.20 -11.43
C SER A 380 21.51 -9.14 -12.53
N GLU A 381 22.32 -10.19 -12.63
CA GLU A 381 23.30 -10.34 -13.71
C GLU A 381 22.62 -10.40 -15.07
N LEU A 382 21.63 -11.29 -15.24
CA LEU A 382 20.88 -11.46 -16.49
C LEU A 382 20.27 -10.13 -16.97
N ILE A 383 19.58 -9.41 -16.07
CA ILE A 383 18.84 -8.21 -16.42
C ILE A 383 19.78 -7.03 -16.74
N SER A 384 20.87 -6.87 -15.97
CA SER A 384 21.81 -5.77 -16.16
C SER A 384 22.76 -5.96 -17.36
N THR A 385 22.81 -7.16 -17.93
CA THR A 385 23.68 -7.50 -19.06
C THR A 385 22.88 -7.93 -20.29
N THR A 386 22.63 -9.22 -20.46
CA THR A 386 22.03 -9.82 -21.65
C THR A 386 20.64 -9.26 -21.94
N ALA A 387 19.78 -9.09 -20.93
CA ALA A 387 18.44 -8.54 -21.16
C ALA A 387 18.49 -7.07 -21.58
N LEU A 388 19.37 -6.26 -20.96
CA LEU A 388 19.59 -4.87 -21.33
C LEU A 388 20.07 -4.75 -22.79
N GLN A 389 21.04 -5.58 -23.20
CA GLN A 389 21.54 -5.61 -24.58
C GLN A 389 20.45 -6.01 -25.59
N LYS A 390 19.57 -6.95 -25.21
CA LYS A 390 18.43 -7.35 -26.05
C LYS A 390 17.23 -6.40 -25.94
N GLY A 391 17.30 -5.35 -25.12
CA GLY A 391 16.26 -4.33 -24.99
C GLY A 391 15.03 -4.79 -24.19
N VAL A 392 15.23 -5.52 -23.09
CA VAL A 392 14.19 -5.83 -22.11
C VAL A 392 14.63 -5.34 -20.74
N LEU A 393 13.71 -4.67 -20.04
CA LEU A 393 13.92 -4.23 -18.67
C LEU A 393 12.87 -4.86 -17.76
N ALA A 394 13.33 -5.44 -16.65
CA ALA A 394 12.52 -5.92 -15.54
C ALA A 394 13.19 -5.52 -14.24
N VAL A 395 12.51 -5.69 -13.11
CA VAL A 395 13.15 -5.45 -11.80
C VAL A 395 13.69 -6.78 -11.25
N PRO A 396 15.01 -6.94 -11.06
CA PRO A 396 15.58 -8.13 -10.46
C PRO A 396 15.05 -8.39 -9.05
N GLY A 397 14.87 -9.66 -8.69
CA GLY A 397 14.26 -10.07 -7.43
C GLY A 397 15.03 -9.59 -6.19
N VAL A 398 16.35 -9.43 -6.29
CA VAL A 398 17.20 -8.86 -5.23
C VAL A 398 16.73 -7.46 -4.79
N GLY A 399 16.09 -6.69 -5.68
CA GLY A 399 15.52 -5.37 -5.35
C GLY A 399 14.39 -5.43 -4.32
N PHE A 400 13.84 -6.62 -4.06
CA PHE A 400 12.74 -6.88 -3.13
C PHE A 400 13.18 -7.70 -1.91
N LEU A 401 14.49 -7.95 -1.75
CA LEU A 401 15.06 -8.64 -0.59
C LEU A 401 15.61 -7.61 0.42
N PRO A 402 15.03 -7.51 1.63
CA PRO A 402 15.45 -6.53 2.63
C PRO A 402 16.96 -6.56 2.92
N ASN A 403 17.53 -7.75 3.06
CA ASN A 403 18.93 -7.98 3.37
C ASN A 403 19.80 -8.29 2.14
N GLY A 404 19.28 -8.15 0.92
CA GLY A 404 19.99 -8.45 -0.33
C GLY A 404 20.11 -9.94 -0.59
N GLY A 405 21.18 -10.35 -1.28
CA GLY A 405 21.40 -11.74 -1.69
C GLY A 405 21.24 -11.96 -3.20
N ARG A 406 21.07 -13.22 -3.61
CA ARG A 406 20.84 -13.60 -5.01
C ARG A 406 19.40 -14.04 -5.19
N SER A 407 18.85 -13.84 -6.37
CA SER A 407 17.48 -14.21 -6.69
C SER A 407 17.37 -14.53 -8.17
N SER A 408 16.75 -15.67 -8.50
CA SER A 408 16.33 -16.02 -9.86
C SER A 408 15.09 -15.23 -10.31
N PHE A 409 14.34 -14.66 -9.37
CA PHE A 409 13.08 -13.99 -9.69
C PHE A 409 13.25 -12.64 -10.39
N VAL A 410 12.29 -12.28 -11.25
CA VAL A 410 12.11 -10.93 -11.81
C VAL A 410 10.67 -10.47 -11.65
N ARG A 411 10.47 -9.18 -11.33
CA ARG A 411 9.14 -8.57 -11.35
C ARG A 411 8.91 -7.85 -12.67
N VAL A 412 7.83 -8.22 -13.36
CA VAL A 412 7.32 -7.54 -14.56
C VAL A 412 5.94 -6.96 -14.28
N SER A 413 5.56 -5.89 -15.00
CA SER A 413 4.29 -5.18 -14.79
C SER A 413 3.47 -5.20 -16.07
N PHE A 414 2.22 -5.64 -15.98
CA PHE A 414 1.27 -5.61 -17.10
C PHE A 414 0.47 -4.31 -17.16
N SER A 415 0.73 -3.35 -16.28
CA SER A 415 -0.09 -2.13 -16.13
C SER A 415 -0.12 -1.24 -17.38
N LEU A 416 1.04 -1.05 -18.02
CA LEU A 416 1.17 -0.19 -19.21
C LEU A 416 1.43 -0.98 -20.50
N ALA A 417 1.85 -2.24 -20.37
CA ALA A 417 2.25 -3.06 -21.51
C ALA A 417 1.08 -3.30 -22.47
N THR A 418 1.35 -3.14 -23.77
CA THR A 418 0.49 -3.67 -24.84
C THR A 418 0.77 -5.16 -25.05
N GLU A 419 -0.07 -5.85 -25.81
CA GLU A 419 0.19 -7.25 -26.21
C GLU A 419 1.45 -7.34 -27.06
N GLU A 420 1.69 -6.37 -27.95
CA GLU A 420 2.90 -6.27 -28.77
C GLU A 420 4.17 -6.08 -27.92
N ASP A 421 4.11 -5.21 -26.90
CA ASP A 421 5.22 -5.03 -25.95
C ASP A 421 5.49 -6.33 -25.17
N ALA A 422 4.43 -7.02 -24.73
CA ALA A 422 4.55 -8.27 -23.99
C ALA A 422 5.16 -9.39 -24.85
N GLU A 423 4.71 -9.53 -26.10
CA GLU A 423 5.23 -10.49 -27.08
C GLU A 423 6.73 -10.28 -27.29
N LEU A 424 7.13 -9.05 -27.59
CA LEU A 424 8.52 -8.71 -27.83
C LEU A 424 9.38 -8.89 -26.57
N ALA A 425 8.89 -8.45 -25.41
CA ALA A 425 9.61 -8.56 -24.15
C ALA A 425 9.83 -10.01 -23.73
N PHE A 426 8.82 -10.88 -23.83
CA PHE A 426 8.93 -12.27 -23.44
C PHE A 426 9.69 -13.12 -24.46
N GLN A 427 9.62 -12.82 -25.76
CA GLN A 427 10.49 -13.43 -26.76
C GLN A 427 11.97 -13.14 -26.46
N ARG A 428 12.29 -11.88 -26.14
CA ARG A 428 13.66 -11.48 -25.78
C ARG A 428 14.10 -12.08 -24.44
N LEU A 429 13.22 -12.11 -23.43
CA LEU A 429 13.52 -12.71 -22.14
C LEU A 429 13.77 -14.22 -22.25
N ARG A 430 12.97 -14.93 -23.06
CA ARG A 430 13.21 -16.33 -23.44
C ARG A 430 14.62 -16.51 -23.99
N ALA A 431 15.03 -15.68 -24.95
CA ALA A 431 16.37 -15.77 -25.52
C ALA A 431 17.47 -15.54 -24.47
N CYS A 432 17.25 -14.64 -23.51
CA CYS A 432 18.19 -14.43 -22.39
C CYS A 432 18.31 -15.66 -21.49
N ILE A 433 17.18 -16.30 -21.14
CA ILE A 433 17.17 -17.48 -20.26
C ILE A 433 17.87 -18.67 -20.94
N LEU A 434 17.58 -18.91 -22.22
CA LEU A 434 18.23 -19.98 -22.99
C LEU A 434 19.75 -19.76 -23.08
N GLU A 435 20.18 -18.52 -23.33
CA GLU A 435 21.60 -18.16 -23.35
C GLU A 435 22.28 -18.40 -21.99
N ALA A 436 21.62 -18.03 -20.90
CA ALA A 436 22.12 -18.28 -19.53
C ALA A 436 22.25 -19.79 -19.23
N ARG A 437 21.38 -20.63 -19.79
CA ARG A 437 21.48 -22.10 -19.71
C ARG A 437 22.55 -22.72 -20.61
N GLY A 438 23.12 -21.95 -21.54
CA GLY A 438 23.98 -22.48 -22.61
C GLY A 438 23.21 -23.21 -23.71
N GLU A 439 21.88 -23.02 -23.79
CA GLU A 439 21.01 -23.58 -24.81
C GLU A 439 20.93 -22.63 -26.02
N LYS A 440 20.97 -23.16 -27.25
CA LYS A 440 20.72 -22.33 -28.44
C LYS A 440 19.25 -21.95 -28.51
N ALA A 441 18.96 -20.67 -28.76
CA ALA A 441 17.60 -20.21 -29.01
C ALA A 441 17.03 -20.90 -30.26
N SER A 442 16.13 -21.88 -30.09
CA SER A 442 15.33 -22.40 -31.18
C SER A 442 14.27 -21.36 -31.55
N THR A 443 14.16 -21.03 -32.85
CA THR A 443 13.08 -20.21 -33.39
C THR A 443 11.76 -20.93 -33.13
N VAL A 444 10.93 -20.37 -32.25
CA VAL A 444 9.54 -20.79 -32.12
C VAL A 444 8.85 -20.38 -33.42
N GLU A 445 8.53 -21.36 -34.28
CA GLU A 445 7.71 -21.13 -35.45
C GLU A 445 6.34 -20.63 -34.98
N THR A 446 5.98 -19.42 -35.39
CA THR A 446 4.64 -18.85 -35.20
C THR A 446 3.65 -19.72 -35.97
N CYS A 447 2.84 -20.51 -35.26
CA CYS A 447 1.64 -21.13 -35.80
C CYS A 447 0.48 -20.13 -35.82
#